data_AF-A0A6N0JU50-F1
#
_entry.id   AF-A0A6N0JU50-F1
#
_cell.length_a   1.000
_cell.length_b   1.000
_cell.length_c   1.000
_cell.angle_alpha   90.00
_cell.angle_beta   90.00
_cell.angle_gamma   90.00
#
_symmetry.space_group_name_H-M   'P 1'
#
loop_
_entity.id
_entity.type
_entity.pdbx_description
1 polymer ?
#
loop_
_entity_poly.entity_id
_entity_poly.type
_entity_poly.pdbx_seq_one_letter_code
_entity_poly.pdbx_strand_id
1 'polypeptide(L)'
;MTSAVRPLRAGLVLAAAALLSGAGVPASAQDTAAAAAAQAQAPLSPFMRHMEDARARIRDASWAAATDSARAALEAARLNRNRYEIFDAAMLLLNLLQRQGLHAEARAVAEARIEDFRGLGDDDGMAILSSRAIEAAMAAGEAPAVARLQASLIERARPYPALWQVESGQRLRYAPAGLSMPLVQEGWALLGFEPAGARGDAARLDYARRLDGGGRVVVQLRIGYMETLRGQDGAQRLAWLESTRSEPYGEQAAAPAAVAAMPGLPYENLAQTRSALRSGPEGQGVIEAEWLAARGDWRLQVQASYPEQSGVEARREAQALLGAIAWDQEQRLFRERAMSDQAGAIDAEWAMAGDWQAAAELARAALPDAAFPQEIARLHTVMGTAAHERGALDEARGHYDIGLAAWAYAGKAYHDEVLYETALDRAADIAYRQGREDEAVALSKRYIEWTGDRDRAWILAEDRPELRSARTGQALPLRIGDFRLKPIGPKRFQYEDLRTGTLLGLSVEQKAGIGDEALEGSMRSFMRDQLGLEAGGVQAVAFAPRLREGATGSLHGRKWVFEVAPRQGDGRALRLDGKAENGALAPAGMVFWIVDRGDSRSILRAPLAADGGGNARIEQVAQALAW
;
A
#
# COMPACT_ATOMS: atom_id res chain seq x y z
N MET A 1 -12.54 -12.96 -12.66
CA MET A 1 -13.75 -12.10 -12.56
C MET A 1 -13.28 -10.67 -12.27
N THR A 2 -13.92 -9.68 -12.89
CA THR A 2 -13.40 -8.31 -12.97
C THR A 2 -13.54 -7.53 -11.66
N SER A 3 -12.41 -7.26 -10.99
CA SER A 3 -12.38 -6.34 -9.85
C SER A 3 -12.50 -4.89 -10.32
N ALA A 4 -13.64 -4.26 -10.05
CA ALA A 4 -13.91 -2.89 -10.43
C ALA A 4 -13.20 -1.90 -9.48
N VAL A 5 -11.91 -1.65 -9.74
CA VAL A 5 -11.13 -0.64 -9.01
C VAL A 5 -11.66 0.75 -9.34
N ARG A 6 -12.50 1.30 -8.47
CA ARG A 6 -12.96 2.69 -8.50
C ARG A 6 -11.88 3.61 -7.91
N PRO A 7 -11.27 4.53 -8.69
CA PRO A 7 -10.50 5.62 -8.10
C PRO A 7 -11.48 6.62 -7.46
N LEU A 8 -11.42 6.78 -6.14
CA LEU A 8 -12.12 7.82 -5.41
C LEU A 8 -11.56 9.20 -5.80
N ARG A 9 -12.14 9.83 -6.83
CA ARG A 9 -11.96 11.26 -7.13
C ARG A 9 -12.65 12.13 -6.06
N ALA A 10 -12.11 12.12 -4.84
CA ALA A 10 -12.56 12.97 -3.74
C ALA A 10 -11.61 14.17 -3.60
N GLY A 11 -11.87 15.25 -4.34
CA GLY A 11 -10.94 16.37 -4.37
C GLY A 11 -11.35 17.62 -5.16
N LEU A 12 -12.65 17.90 -5.35
CA LEU A 12 -13.15 19.17 -5.90
C LEU A 12 -14.69 19.29 -5.84
N VAL A 13 -15.27 19.65 -4.67
CA VAL A 13 -16.53 20.43 -4.59
C VAL A 13 -16.45 21.31 -3.33
N LEU A 14 -16.75 22.61 -3.48
CA LEU A 14 -16.75 23.58 -2.39
C LEU A 14 -18.12 23.67 -1.68
N ALA A 15 -18.14 24.31 -0.51
CA ALA A 15 -19.35 24.53 0.28
C ALA A 15 -20.40 25.43 -0.41
N ALA A 16 -21.69 25.13 -0.16
CA ALA A 16 -22.64 26.00 0.57
C ALA A 16 -24.07 25.94 0.00
N ALA A 17 -25.05 25.59 0.85
CA ALA A 17 -26.34 26.26 0.93
C ALA A 17 -27.08 25.82 2.21
N ALA A 18 -27.52 26.79 3.01
CA ALA A 18 -28.56 26.61 4.00
C ALA A 18 -29.64 27.67 3.74
N LEU A 19 -30.92 27.30 3.91
CA LEU A 19 -31.97 28.02 4.67
C LEU A 19 -33.39 27.63 4.21
N LEU A 20 -34.18 27.09 5.15
CA LEU A 20 -35.63 27.31 5.40
C LEU A 20 -36.62 27.18 4.21
N SER A 21 -37.72 26.41 4.25
CA SER A 21 -38.72 26.17 5.32
C SER A 21 -39.51 24.86 5.03
N GLY A 22 -40.40 24.30 5.86
CA GLY A 22 -40.85 24.66 7.22
C GLY A 22 -42.38 24.45 7.40
N ALA A 23 -42.80 23.57 8.33
CA ALA A 23 -44.20 23.28 8.68
C ALA A 23 -44.32 22.91 10.17
N GLY A 24 -45.47 23.19 10.80
CA GLY A 24 -45.61 23.16 12.26
C GLY A 24 -45.59 21.78 12.92
N VAL A 25 -45.06 21.71 14.15
CA VAL A 25 -44.95 20.48 14.97
C VAL A 25 -45.76 20.65 16.26
N PRO A 26 -46.54 19.64 16.72
CA PRO A 26 -47.37 19.74 17.92
C PRO A 26 -46.57 19.77 19.24
N ALA A 27 -47.27 20.07 20.34
CA ALA A 27 -46.71 20.41 21.65
C ALA A 27 -45.85 19.33 22.36
N SER A 28 -45.73 18.12 21.83
CA SER A 28 -44.73 17.14 22.30
C SER A 28 -43.29 17.46 21.87
N ALA A 29 -43.11 18.47 21.01
CA ALA A 29 -41.80 18.90 20.52
C ALA A 29 -41.00 19.77 21.50
N GLN A 30 -41.55 20.24 22.62
CA GLN A 30 -40.84 21.20 23.49
C GLN A 30 -39.68 20.54 24.27
N ASP A 31 -39.84 19.32 24.77
CA ASP A 31 -38.74 18.62 25.48
C ASP A 31 -37.64 18.12 24.53
N THR A 32 -38.03 17.73 23.31
CA THR A 32 -37.06 17.35 22.26
C THR A 32 -36.38 18.58 21.63
N ALA A 33 -37.08 19.71 21.50
CA ALA A 33 -36.48 20.98 21.11
C ALA A 33 -35.57 21.55 22.21
N ALA A 34 -35.87 21.34 23.50
CA ALA A 34 -34.98 21.73 24.59
C ALA A 34 -33.68 20.89 24.59
N ALA A 35 -33.78 19.58 24.38
CA ALA A 35 -32.61 18.70 24.24
C ALA A 35 -31.79 19.01 22.97
N ALA A 36 -32.46 19.27 21.83
CA ALA A 36 -31.80 19.66 20.58
C ALA A 36 -31.18 21.08 20.66
N ALA A 37 -31.82 22.02 21.37
CA ALA A 37 -31.26 23.35 21.63
C ALA A 37 -30.07 23.29 22.60
N ALA A 38 -30.09 22.39 23.59
CA ALA A 38 -28.95 22.15 24.47
C ALA A 38 -27.76 21.53 23.71
N GLN A 39 -28.00 20.62 22.75
CA GLN A 39 -26.94 20.13 21.86
C GLN A 39 -26.49 21.17 20.84
N ALA A 40 -27.37 22.07 20.38
CA ALA A 40 -27.01 23.23 19.57
C ALA A 40 -26.26 24.34 20.35
N GLN A 41 -26.14 24.22 21.68
CA GLN A 41 -25.40 25.13 22.57
C GLN A 41 -24.14 24.50 23.17
N ALA A 42 -23.69 23.34 22.67
CA ALA A 42 -22.32 22.90 22.94
C ALA A 42 -21.34 23.99 22.46
N PRO A 43 -20.48 24.57 23.32
CA PRO A 43 -19.60 25.66 22.92
C PRO A 43 -18.66 25.15 21.83
N LEU A 44 -18.69 25.81 20.67
CA LEU A 44 -17.84 25.50 19.51
C LEU A 44 -16.39 25.28 19.96
N SER A 45 -15.74 24.24 19.43
CA SER A 45 -14.33 23.96 19.75
C SER A 45 -13.45 25.18 19.40
N PRO A 46 -12.28 25.37 20.06
CA PRO A 46 -11.40 26.50 19.76
C PRO A 46 -11.05 26.61 18.27
N PHE A 47 -10.82 25.48 17.60
CA PHE A 47 -10.68 25.39 16.15
C PHE A 47 -11.90 25.96 15.40
N MET A 48 -13.11 25.47 15.69
CA MET A 48 -14.32 25.89 14.96
C MET A 48 -14.60 27.39 15.14
N ARG A 49 -14.42 27.95 16.35
CA ARG A 49 -14.57 29.39 16.58
C ARG A 49 -13.63 30.20 15.71
N HIS A 50 -12.34 29.85 15.69
CA HIS A 50 -11.36 30.57 14.89
C HIS A 50 -11.57 30.40 13.37
N MET A 51 -12.08 29.25 12.92
CA MET A 51 -12.48 29.05 11.52
C MET A 51 -13.70 29.90 11.14
N GLU A 52 -14.69 30.02 12.02
CA GLU A 52 -15.85 30.89 11.79
C GLU A 52 -15.49 32.37 11.82
N ASP A 53 -14.63 32.80 12.75
CA ASP A 53 -14.08 34.16 12.81
C ASP A 53 -13.31 34.49 11.52
N ALA A 54 -12.46 33.57 11.03
CA ALA A 54 -11.73 33.76 9.77
C ALA A 54 -12.69 33.89 8.58
N ARG A 55 -13.74 33.05 8.52
CA ARG A 55 -14.79 33.11 7.50
C ARG A 55 -15.62 34.39 7.58
N ALA A 56 -15.88 34.93 8.77
CA ALA A 56 -16.54 36.23 8.95
C ALA A 56 -15.66 37.36 8.43
N ARG A 57 -14.40 37.43 8.88
CA ARG A 57 -13.42 38.43 8.43
C ARG A 57 -13.15 38.38 6.92
N ILE A 58 -13.27 37.20 6.29
CA ILE A 58 -13.26 37.04 4.82
C ILE A 58 -14.47 37.71 4.15
N ARG A 59 -15.69 37.56 4.70
CA ARG A 59 -16.88 38.24 4.18
C ARG A 59 -16.76 39.76 4.31
N ASP A 60 -16.15 40.22 5.40
CA ASP A 60 -15.90 41.64 5.67
C ASP A 60 -14.66 42.19 4.93
N ALA A 61 -14.03 41.38 4.05
CA ALA A 61 -12.80 41.69 3.31
C ALA A 61 -11.59 42.12 4.18
N SER A 62 -11.58 41.75 5.46
CA SER A 62 -10.52 42.06 6.43
C SER A 62 -9.43 40.98 6.40
N TRP A 63 -8.62 40.98 5.34
CA TRP A 63 -7.71 39.87 5.01
C TRP A 63 -6.63 39.59 6.07
N ALA A 64 -6.01 40.64 6.61
CA ALA A 64 -4.99 40.48 7.67
C ALA A 64 -5.61 39.86 8.93
N ALA A 65 -6.76 40.39 9.38
CA ALA A 65 -7.46 39.84 10.54
C ALA A 65 -7.96 38.40 10.29
N ALA A 66 -8.40 38.08 9.07
CA ALA A 66 -8.77 36.71 8.70
C ALA A 66 -7.55 35.76 8.76
N THR A 67 -6.37 36.26 8.43
CA THR A 67 -5.09 35.52 8.50
C THR A 67 -4.73 35.21 9.95
N ASP A 68 -4.87 36.16 10.86
CA ASP A 68 -4.65 35.95 12.29
C ASP A 68 -5.61 34.90 12.88
N SER A 69 -6.90 34.96 12.51
CA SER A 69 -7.88 33.95 12.90
C SER A 69 -7.54 32.57 12.31
N ALA A 70 -7.09 32.48 11.06
CA ALA A 70 -6.68 31.22 10.44
C ALA A 70 -5.41 30.63 11.10
N ARG A 71 -4.47 31.46 11.54
CA ARG A 71 -3.31 31.02 12.35
C ARG A 71 -3.75 30.46 13.70
N ALA A 72 -4.67 31.13 14.40
CA ALA A 72 -5.23 30.65 15.66
C ALA A 72 -6.00 29.33 15.51
N ALA A 73 -6.75 29.16 14.42
CA ALA A 73 -7.40 27.90 14.07
C ALA A 73 -6.40 26.76 13.86
N LEU A 74 -5.29 27.04 13.14
CA LEU A 74 -4.26 26.05 12.83
C LEU A 74 -3.51 25.56 14.08
N GLU A 75 -3.24 26.47 15.03
CA GLU A 75 -2.59 26.08 16.29
C GLU A 75 -3.54 25.29 17.20
N ALA A 76 -4.82 25.68 17.27
CA ALA A 76 -5.84 24.89 17.98
C ALA A 76 -5.97 23.46 17.40
N ALA A 77 -5.97 23.33 16.07
CA ALA A 77 -6.01 22.04 15.39
C ALA A 77 -4.77 21.17 15.68
N ARG A 78 -3.58 21.76 15.73
CA ARG A 78 -2.32 21.08 16.10
C ARG A 78 -2.35 20.53 17.51
N LEU A 79 -2.84 21.31 18.47
CA LEU A 79 -2.98 20.87 19.87
C LEU A 79 -3.94 19.68 19.99
N ASN A 80 -5.01 19.65 19.20
CA ASN A 80 -5.94 18.51 19.11
C ASN A 80 -5.38 17.29 18.33
N ARG A 81 -4.28 17.46 17.57
CA ARG A 81 -3.71 16.47 16.64
C ARG A 81 -4.72 15.91 15.61
N ASN A 82 -5.76 16.66 15.29
CA ASN A 82 -6.78 16.23 14.34
C ASN A 82 -6.35 16.57 12.91
N ARG A 83 -5.96 15.57 12.12
CA ARG A 83 -5.48 15.74 10.73
C ARG A 83 -6.42 16.56 9.84
N TYR A 84 -7.74 16.41 10.00
CA TYR A 84 -8.72 17.10 9.20
C TYR A 84 -8.81 18.59 9.57
N GLU A 85 -8.79 18.91 10.87
CA GLU A 85 -8.74 20.29 11.36
C GLU A 85 -7.44 20.98 10.94
N ILE A 86 -6.30 20.28 11.01
CA ILE A 86 -4.99 20.80 10.59
C ILE A 86 -5.02 21.09 9.09
N PHE A 87 -5.58 20.18 8.28
CA PHE A 87 -5.69 20.36 6.83
C PHE A 87 -6.55 21.57 6.47
N ASP A 88 -7.76 21.67 7.02
CA ASP A 88 -8.70 22.75 6.72
C ASP A 88 -8.16 24.13 7.12
N ALA A 89 -7.57 24.26 8.31
CA ALA A 89 -6.97 25.53 8.75
C ALA A 89 -5.71 25.88 7.94
N ALA A 90 -4.87 24.90 7.61
CA ALA A 90 -3.69 25.14 6.77
C ALA A 90 -4.10 25.60 5.37
N MET A 91 -5.05 24.93 4.74
CA MET A 91 -5.54 25.30 3.41
C MET A 91 -6.20 26.69 3.40
N LEU A 92 -6.95 27.05 4.45
CA LEU A 92 -7.51 28.40 4.60
C LEU A 92 -6.40 29.46 4.72
N LEU A 93 -5.42 29.22 5.60
CA LEU A 93 -4.29 30.13 5.82
C LEU A 93 -3.45 30.31 4.54
N LEU A 94 -3.14 29.23 3.82
CA LEU A 94 -2.40 29.27 2.56
C LEU A 94 -3.12 30.12 1.51
N ASN A 95 -4.43 29.93 1.34
CA ASN A 95 -5.23 30.72 0.40
C ASN A 95 -5.26 32.21 0.77
N LEU A 96 -5.34 32.54 2.07
CA LEU A 96 -5.29 33.92 2.57
C LEU A 96 -3.93 34.59 2.33
N LEU A 97 -2.84 33.90 2.63
CA LEU A 97 -1.48 34.40 2.40
C LEU A 97 -1.21 34.59 0.90
N GLN A 98 -1.61 33.64 0.06
CA GLN A 98 -1.51 33.75 -1.40
C GLN A 98 -2.33 34.94 -1.95
N ARG A 99 -3.53 35.19 -1.41
CA ARG A 99 -4.36 36.34 -1.81
C ARG A 99 -3.71 37.70 -1.47
N GLN A 100 -2.90 37.75 -0.42
CA GLN A 100 -2.19 38.96 0.03
C GLN A 100 -0.78 39.11 -0.59
N GLY A 101 -0.37 38.19 -1.49
CA GLY A 101 0.97 38.20 -2.07
C GLY A 101 2.08 37.71 -1.13
N LEU A 102 1.73 37.18 0.05
CA LEU A 102 2.65 36.69 1.08
C LEU A 102 3.16 35.27 0.74
N HIS A 103 3.75 35.13 -0.45
CA HIS A 103 4.08 33.84 -1.05
C HIS A 103 5.20 33.09 -0.30
N ALA A 104 6.24 33.77 0.15
CA ALA A 104 7.31 33.16 0.97
C ALA A 104 6.78 32.63 2.32
N GLU A 105 5.82 33.33 2.93
CA GLU A 105 5.18 32.89 4.17
C GLU A 105 4.24 31.70 3.92
N ALA A 106 3.46 31.72 2.83
CA ALA A 106 2.65 30.58 2.43
C ALA A 106 3.51 29.32 2.21
N ARG A 107 4.69 29.43 1.59
CA ARG A 107 5.65 28.33 1.47
C ARG A 107 6.08 27.80 2.83
N ALA A 108 6.49 28.69 3.74
CA ALA A 108 6.95 28.31 5.08
C ALA A 108 5.85 27.60 5.90
N VAL A 109 4.60 28.08 5.81
CA VAL A 109 3.44 27.41 6.41
C VAL A 109 3.25 26.01 5.82
N ALA A 110 3.27 25.87 4.49
CA ALA A 110 3.08 24.56 3.84
C ALA A 110 4.18 23.56 4.24
N GLU A 111 5.46 23.96 4.20
CA GLU A 111 6.59 23.13 4.65
C GLU A 111 6.44 22.70 6.11
N ALA A 112 6.12 23.64 7.02
CA ALA A 112 5.95 23.35 8.44
C ALA A 112 4.74 22.44 8.74
N ARG A 113 3.85 22.18 7.78
CA ARG A 113 2.76 21.19 7.90
C ARG A 113 3.11 19.84 7.31
N ILE A 114 4.05 19.73 6.35
CA ILE A 114 4.49 18.42 5.84
C ILE A 114 4.99 17.53 7.00
N GLU A 115 5.69 18.11 7.97
CA GLU A 115 6.16 17.42 9.19
C GLU A 115 5.01 16.89 10.06
N ASP A 116 3.90 17.63 10.17
CA ASP A 116 2.74 17.22 10.96
C ASP A 116 2.04 16.01 10.34
N PHE A 117 1.81 16.03 9.02
CA PHE A 117 1.22 14.90 8.31
C PHE A 117 2.18 13.69 8.23
N ARG A 118 3.50 13.91 8.21
CA ARG A 118 4.49 12.83 8.36
C ARG A 118 4.37 12.13 9.71
N GLY A 119 4.26 12.90 10.80
CA GLY A 119 4.04 12.36 12.16
C GLY A 119 2.71 11.62 12.34
N LEU A 120 1.76 11.81 11.41
CA LEU A 120 0.45 11.17 11.40
C LEU A 120 0.34 10.02 10.36
N GLY A 121 1.38 9.78 9.54
CA GLY A 121 1.37 8.75 8.50
C GLY A 121 0.40 9.04 7.34
N ASP A 122 0.21 10.31 6.99
CA ASP A 122 -0.78 10.76 6.00
C ASP A 122 -0.09 11.26 4.71
N ASP A 123 0.11 10.33 3.79
CA ASP A 123 0.81 10.57 2.51
C ASP A 123 0.06 11.56 1.61
N ASP A 124 -1.28 11.52 1.61
CA ASP A 124 -2.12 12.40 0.79
C ASP A 124 -2.01 13.85 1.27
N GLY A 125 -2.10 14.08 2.59
CA GLY A 125 -1.87 15.39 3.21
C GLY A 125 -0.46 15.92 2.93
N MET A 126 0.55 15.06 3.05
CA MET A 126 1.94 15.42 2.68
C MET A 126 2.09 15.78 1.21
N ALA A 127 1.46 15.04 0.28
CA ALA A 127 1.53 15.29 -1.15
C ALA A 127 0.90 16.64 -1.54
N ILE A 128 -0.30 16.93 -1.01
CA ILE A 128 -1.00 18.19 -1.25
C ILE A 128 -0.18 19.38 -0.71
N LEU A 129 0.39 19.26 0.49
CA LEU A 129 1.20 20.33 1.07
C LEU A 129 2.53 20.55 0.35
N SER A 130 3.18 19.50 -0.15
CA SER A 130 4.35 19.64 -1.04
C SER A 130 4.01 20.41 -2.31
N SER A 131 2.88 20.07 -2.96
CA SER A 131 2.38 20.79 -4.14
C SER A 131 2.17 22.28 -3.82
N ARG A 132 1.51 22.61 -2.71
CA ARG A 132 1.30 24.01 -2.28
C ARG A 132 2.58 24.75 -1.92
N ALA A 133 3.55 24.07 -1.31
CA ALA A 133 4.86 24.66 -1.02
C ALA A 133 5.60 25.04 -2.32
N ILE A 134 5.58 24.18 -3.34
CA ILE A 134 6.21 24.45 -4.65
C ILE A 134 5.50 25.60 -5.37
N GLU A 135 4.15 25.62 -5.41
CA GLU A 135 3.39 26.74 -5.98
C GLU A 135 3.71 28.08 -5.29
N ALA A 136 3.81 28.08 -3.96
CA ALA A 136 4.14 29.26 -3.18
C ALA A 136 5.59 29.72 -3.40
N ALA A 137 6.54 28.78 -3.48
CA ALA A 137 7.94 29.07 -3.79
C ALA A 137 8.11 29.68 -5.19
N MET A 138 7.41 29.13 -6.21
CA MET A 138 7.37 29.69 -7.56
C MET A 138 6.80 31.10 -7.57
N ALA A 139 5.68 31.34 -6.87
CA ALA A 139 5.06 32.66 -6.79
C ALA A 139 5.91 33.68 -6.00
N ALA A 140 6.80 33.22 -5.11
CA ALA A 140 7.78 34.05 -4.40
C ALA A 140 9.06 34.32 -5.20
N GLY A 141 9.27 33.67 -6.36
CA GLY A 141 10.52 33.73 -7.11
C GLY A 141 11.69 32.96 -6.48
N GLU A 142 11.41 32.08 -5.51
CA GLU A 142 12.43 31.38 -4.70
C GLU A 142 12.92 30.09 -5.39
N ALA A 143 13.60 30.23 -6.54
CA ALA A 143 14.10 29.09 -7.32
C ALA A 143 14.90 28.04 -6.51
N PRO A 144 15.76 28.39 -5.53
CA PRO A 144 16.43 27.39 -4.69
C PRO A 144 15.47 26.56 -3.82
N ALA A 145 14.37 27.17 -3.37
CA ALA A 145 13.34 26.47 -2.58
C ALA A 145 12.50 25.54 -3.46
N VAL A 146 12.15 25.97 -4.69
CA VAL A 146 11.51 25.13 -5.70
C VAL A 146 12.35 23.88 -5.98
N ALA A 147 13.64 24.06 -6.29
CA ALA A 147 14.55 22.96 -6.58
C ALA A 147 14.68 21.97 -5.41
N ARG A 148 14.80 22.47 -4.17
CA ARG A 148 14.80 21.63 -2.96
C ARG A 148 13.51 20.83 -2.81
N LEU A 149 12.36 21.48 -2.92
CA LEU A 149 11.05 20.84 -2.75
C LEU A 149 10.77 19.79 -3.83
N GLN A 150 11.21 20.03 -5.07
CA GLN A 150 11.12 19.06 -6.17
C GLN A 150 12.10 17.89 -6.00
N ALA A 151 13.30 18.11 -5.47
CA ALA A 151 14.20 17.03 -5.09
C ALA A 151 13.57 16.13 -4.01
N SER A 152 12.99 16.71 -2.95
CA SER A 152 12.27 15.97 -1.91
C SER A 152 11.01 15.27 -2.43
N LEU A 153 10.30 15.83 -3.42
CA LEU A 153 9.18 15.18 -4.10
C LEU A 153 9.64 13.89 -4.81
N ILE A 154 10.73 13.97 -5.58
CA ILE A 154 11.30 12.83 -6.32
C ILE A 154 11.86 11.78 -5.35
N GLU A 155 12.58 12.20 -4.31
CA GLU A 155 13.11 11.31 -3.27
C GLU A 155 12.00 10.55 -2.54
N ARG A 156 10.91 11.23 -2.15
CA ARG A 156 9.74 10.59 -1.51
C ARG A 156 9.03 9.63 -2.46
N ALA A 157 8.93 9.97 -3.75
CA ALA A 157 8.32 9.12 -4.76
C ALA A 157 9.13 7.82 -5.04
N ARG A 158 10.40 7.78 -4.64
CA ARG A 158 11.31 6.62 -4.75
C ARG A 158 11.24 5.92 -6.13
N PRO A 159 11.47 6.64 -7.24
CA PRO A 159 11.41 6.03 -8.56
C PRO A 159 12.53 5.00 -8.76
N TYR A 160 12.24 3.90 -9.46
CA TYR A 160 13.21 2.85 -9.70
C TYR A 160 14.36 3.36 -10.61
N PRO A 161 15.63 3.38 -10.15
CA PRO A 161 16.72 4.09 -10.85
C PRO A 161 17.07 3.56 -12.23
N ALA A 162 16.70 2.31 -12.55
CA ALA A 162 16.91 1.74 -13.89
C ALA A 162 15.96 2.36 -14.95
N LEU A 163 14.81 2.89 -14.53
CA LEU A 163 13.80 3.49 -15.44
C LEU A 163 13.82 5.01 -15.39
N TRP A 164 14.20 5.59 -14.24
CA TRP A 164 14.09 7.01 -13.96
C TRP A 164 15.44 7.63 -13.63
N GLN A 165 15.75 8.75 -14.30
CA GLN A 165 16.99 9.49 -14.09
C GLN A 165 16.70 10.98 -13.98
N VAL A 166 17.35 11.66 -13.04
CA VAL A 166 17.34 13.13 -12.97
C VAL A 166 18.54 13.64 -13.76
N GLU A 167 18.28 14.29 -14.88
CA GLU A 167 19.31 14.78 -15.80
C GLU A 167 19.87 16.13 -15.33
N SER A 168 21.13 16.40 -15.68
CA SER A 168 21.78 17.71 -15.45
C SER A 168 21.00 18.81 -16.18
N GLY A 169 20.44 19.76 -15.42
CA GLY A 169 19.53 20.79 -15.94
C GLY A 169 18.08 20.67 -15.47
N GLN A 170 17.80 19.92 -14.39
CA GLN A 170 16.46 19.78 -13.81
C GLN A 170 15.42 19.22 -14.80
N ARG A 171 15.76 18.10 -15.43
CA ARG A 171 14.81 17.27 -16.18
C ARG A 171 14.69 15.89 -15.55
N LEU A 172 13.50 15.31 -15.65
CA LEU A 172 13.22 13.94 -15.24
C LEU A 172 13.04 13.09 -16.49
N ARG A 173 13.87 12.07 -16.66
CA ARG A 173 13.83 11.13 -17.77
C ARG A 173 13.19 9.82 -17.36
N TYR A 174 12.24 9.35 -18.17
CA TYR A 174 11.66 8.01 -18.12
C TYR A 174 12.16 7.22 -19.32
N ALA A 175 13.27 6.50 -19.13
CA ALA A 175 14.05 5.91 -20.22
C ALA A 175 13.30 4.88 -21.08
N PRO A 176 12.47 3.96 -20.52
CA PRO A 176 11.71 2.99 -21.32
C PRO A 176 10.69 3.64 -22.27
N ALA A 177 10.06 4.72 -21.83
CA ALA A 177 9.03 5.42 -22.61
C ALA A 177 9.60 6.43 -23.60
N GLY A 178 10.90 6.74 -23.50
CA GLY A 178 11.53 7.79 -24.30
C GLY A 178 11.06 9.19 -23.91
N LEU A 179 10.75 9.44 -22.62
CA LEU A 179 10.35 10.78 -22.17
C LEU A 179 11.49 11.47 -21.42
N SER A 180 11.70 12.76 -21.71
CA SER A 180 12.42 13.68 -20.82
C SER A 180 11.54 14.91 -20.58
N MET A 181 11.25 15.21 -19.32
CA MET A 181 10.27 16.20 -18.89
C MET A 181 10.94 17.27 -18.00
N PRO A 182 10.67 18.57 -18.18
CA PRO A 182 11.25 19.61 -17.35
C PRO A 182 10.65 19.58 -15.92
N LEU A 183 11.45 19.84 -14.88
CA LEU A 183 10.92 20.09 -13.53
C LEU A 183 10.33 21.51 -13.42
N VAL A 184 10.90 22.48 -14.14
CA VAL A 184 10.43 23.86 -14.27
C VAL A 184 10.53 24.30 -15.73
N GLN A 185 9.48 24.95 -16.26
CA GLN A 185 9.44 25.46 -17.64
C GLN A 185 8.68 26.79 -17.70
N GLU A 186 9.38 27.92 -17.82
CA GLU A 186 8.80 29.26 -18.08
C GLU A 186 7.59 29.68 -17.21
N GLY A 187 7.53 29.22 -15.96
CA GLY A 187 6.43 29.48 -15.01
C GLY A 187 5.59 28.24 -14.66
N TRP A 188 5.73 27.15 -15.41
CA TRP A 188 5.30 25.81 -14.99
C TRP A 188 6.27 25.23 -13.97
N ALA A 189 5.74 24.49 -12.99
CA ALA A 189 6.53 23.62 -12.12
C ALA A 189 5.85 22.26 -11.95
N LEU A 190 6.65 21.19 -11.87
CA LEU A 190 6.23 19.87 -11.41
C LEU A 190 5.86 19.96 -9.92
N LEU A 191 4.63 19.54 -9.59
CA LEU A 191 4.05 19.60 -8.24
C LEU A 191 3.78 18.21 -7.63
N GLY A 192 3.57 17.20 -8.48
CA GLY A 192 3.29 15.82 -8.10
C GLY A 192 3.96 14.83 -9.04
N PHE A 193 4.46 13.73 -8.49
CA PHE A 193 5.14 12.68 -9.25
C PHE A 193 4.88 11.31 -8.59
N GLU A 194 4.38 10.37 -9.38
CA GLU A 194 4.14 8.98 -8.99
C GLU A 194 4.75 8.07 -10.10
N PRO A 195 5.84 7.33 -9.85
CA PRO A 195 6.42 6.40 -10.82
C PRO A 195 5.56 5.14 -10.98
N ALA A 196 5.61 4.50 -12.16
CA ALA A 196 5.00 3.19 -12.39
C ALA A 196 5.78 2.09 -11.64
N GLY A 197 5.08 1.26 -10.84
CA GLY A 197 5.65 0.10 -10.15
C GLY A 197 5.59 -1.19 -10.97
N ALA A 198 4.58 -1.31 -11.84
CA ALA A 198 4.36 -2.43 -12.75
C ALA A 198 4.14 -1.98 -14.20
N ARG A 199 4.24 -2.91 -15.16
CA ARG A 199 4.02 -2.63 -16.60
C ARG A 199 2.61 -2.14 -16.91
N GLY A 200 1.61 -2.66 -16.19
CA GLY A 200 0.22 -2.25 -16.31
C GLY A 200 -0.11 -0.92 -15.62
N ASP A 201 0.80 -0.38 -14.81
CA ASP A 201 0.62 0.93 -14.19
C ASP A 201 0.94 2.07 -15.18
N ALA A 202 0.45 3.26 -14.85
CA ALA A 202 0.87 4.48 -15.51
C ALA A 202 1.61 5.37 -14.51
N ALA A 203 2.78 5.86 -14.91
CA ALA A 203 3.45 6.93 -14.18
C ALA A 203 2.66 8.23 -14.34
N ARG A 204 2.57 9.02 -13.28
CA ARG A 204 1.82 10.29 -13.24
C ARG A 204 2.73 11.45 -12.89
N LEU A 205 2.53 12.56 -13.61
CA LEU A 205 3.17 13.85 -13.34
C LEU A 205 2.10 14.94 -13.33
N ASP A 206 2.06 15.75 -12.27
CA ASP A 206 1.15 16.88 -12.15
C ASP A 206 1.94 18.20 -12.20
N TYR A 207 1.56 19.09 -13.10
CA TYR A 207 2.13 20.42 -13.31
C TYR A 207 1.08 21.50 -13.05
N ALA A 208 1.49 22.70 -12.62
CA ALA A 208 0.63 23.87 -12.68
C ALA A 208 1.38 25.14 -13.08
N ARG A 209 0.62 26.11 -13.60
CA ARG A 209 1.04 27.48 -13.94
C ARG A 209 -0.06 28.45 -13.54
N ARG A 210 0.30 29.59 -12.94
CA ARG A 210 -0.62 30.72 -12.78
C ARG A 210 -0.89 31.40 -14.12
N LEU A 211 -2.10 31.90 -14.29
CA LEU A 211 -2.53 32.63 -15.50
C LEU A 211 -2.56 34.13 -15.23
N ASP A 212 -2.21 34.93 -16.24
CA ASP A 212 -2.17 36.40 -16.18
C ASP A 212 -3.58 36.98 -15.97
N GLY A 213 -4.59 36.40 -16.64
CA GLY A 213 -6.01 36.73 -16.44
C GLY A 213 -6.59 36.29 -15.09
N GLY A 214 -5.79 35.68 -14.22
CA GLY A 214 -6.22 35.13 -12.94
C GLY A 214 -6.55 33.63 -12.98
N GLY A 215 -6.47 33.00 -11.81
CA GLY A 215 -6.57 31.55 -11.66
C GLY A 215 -5.27 30.82 -12.00
N ARG A 216 -5.40 29.54 -12.36
CA ARG A 216 -4.29 28.66 -12.76
C ARG A 216 -4.77 27.64 -13.79
N VAL A 217 -3.83 27.12 -14.57
CA VAL A 217 -4.00 25.88 -15.32
C VAL A 217 -3.23 24.77 -14.62
N VAL A 218 -3.82 23.58 -14.53
CA VAL A 218 -3.18 22.36 -14.01
C VAL A 218 -3.14 21.34 -15.15
N VAL A 219 -1.99 20.70 -15.37
CA VAL A 219 -1.82 19.66 -16.38
C VAL A 219 -1.34 18.38 -15.69
N GLN A 220 -2.16 17.34 -15.76
CA GLN A 220 -1.82 15.98 -15.37
C GLN A 220 -1.40 15.19 -16.61
N LEU A 221 -0.24 14.55 -16.55
CA LEU A 221 0.22 13.57 -17.54
C LEU A 221 0.21 12.19 -16.90
N ARG A 222 -0.27 11.19 -17.64
CA ARG A 222 -0.22 9.78 -17.25
C ARG A 222 0.32 8.96 -18.42
N ILE A 223 1.40 8.23 -18.20
CA ILE A 223 2.04 7.40 -19.23
C ILE A 223 2.27 5.96 -18.76
N GLY A 224 1.75 5.01 -19.54
CA GLY A 224 1.81 3.57 -19.23
C GLY A 224 2.07 2.72 -20.47
N TYR A 225 2.58 1.51 -20.24
CA TYR A 225 2.86 0.54 -21.29
C TYR A 225 1.63 -0.35 -21.54
N MET A 226 1.24 -0.53 -22.80
CA MET A 226 -0.01 -1.20 -23.17
C MET A 226 0.29 -2.31 -24.18
N GLU A 227 0.48 -3.54 -23.68
CA GLU A 227 0.85 -4.69 -24.53
C GLU A 227 -0.16 -4.96 -25.64
N THR A 228 -1.43 -4.60 -25.43
CA THR A 228 -2.53 -4.70 -26.41
C THR A 228 -2.36 -3.81 -27.64
N LEU A 229 -1.51 -2.77 -27.59
CA LEU A 229 -1.20 -1.91 -28.74
C LEU A 229 -0.17 -2.54 -29.69
N ARG A 230 0.48 -3.64 -29.30
CA ARG A 230 1.40 -4.39 -30.17
C ARG A 230 0.67 -4.88 -31.40
N GLY A 231 1.29 -4.68 -32.57
CA GLY A 231 0.77 -5.17 -33.85
C GLY A 231 -0.45 -4.40 -34.39
N GLN A 232 -1.01 -3.46 -33.63
CA GLN A 232 -2.05 -2.57 -34.13
C GLN A 232 -1.49 -1.59 -35.18
N ASP A 233 -2.30 -1.23 -36.18
CA ASP A 233 -2.03 -0.11 -37.07
C ASP A 233 -2.48 1.25 -36.48
N GLY A 234 -2.33 2.34 -37.24
CA GLY A 234 -2.71 3.69 -36.77
C GLY A 234 -4.22 3.88 -36.58
N ALA A 235 -5.06 3.23 -37.40
CA ALA A 235 -6.51 3.34 -37.33
C ALA A 235 -7.08 2.50 -36.18
N GLN A 236 -6.55 1.30 -35.98
CA GLN A 236 -6.86 0.43 -34.84
C GLN A 236 -6.51 1.11 -33.51
N ARG A 237 -5.31 1.71 -33.40
CA ARG A 237 -4.92 2.51 -32.24
C ARG A 237 -5.89 3.68 -32.00
N LEU A 238 -6.28 4.41 -33.04
CA LEU A 238 -7.20 5.54 -32.91
C LEU A 238 -8.58 5.09 -32.37
N ALA A 239 -9.17 4.03 -32.95
CA ALA A 239 -10.45 3.49 -32.49
C ALA A 239 -10.40 2.99 -31.02
N TRP A 240 -9.26 2.45 -30.59
CA TRP A 240 -9.04 2.07 -29.18
C TRP A 240 -8.90 3.28 -28.25
N LEU A 241 -8.22 4.35 -28.69
CA LEU A 241 -8.14 5.60 -27.92
C LEU A 241 -9.52 6.27 -27.79
N GLU A 242 -10.33 6.23 -28.84
CA GLU A 242 -11.70 6.79 -28.85
C GLU A 242 -12.64 6.02 -27.92
N SER A 243 -12.56 4.69 -27.87
CA SER A 243 -13.35 3.86 -26.92
C SER A 243 -12.88 3.94 -25.46
N THR A 244 -11.74 4.58 -25.18
CA THR A 244 -11.20 4.80 -23.82
C THR A 244 -11.16 6.27 -23.39
N ARG A 245 -11.87 7.13 -24.13
CA ARG A 245 -12.10 8.55 -23.88
C ARG A 245 -12.95 8.79 -22.63
N SER A 246 -12.69 9.90 -21.92
CA SER A 246 -13.56 10.33 -20.82
C SER A 246 -14.96 10.74 -21.32
N GLU A 247 -15.99 10.12 -20.76
CA GLU A 247 -17.40 10.50 -20.94
C GLU A 247 -17.86 11.49 -19.84
N PRO A 248 -18.89 12.33 -20.08
CA PRO A 248 -19.39 13.26 -19.07
C PRO A 248 -19.98 12.53 -17.86
N TYR A 249 -19.65 12.98 -16.65
CA TYR A 249 -20.19 12.43 -15.40
C TYR A 249 -20.79 13.51 -14.48
N GLY A 250 -21.93 13.19 -13.86
CA GLY A 250 -22.62 14.10 -12.94
C GLY A 250 -23.11 15.38 -13.65
N GLU A 251 -22.69 16.54 -13.17
CA GLU A 251 -23.02 17.86 -13.74
C GLU A 251 -22.10 18.27 -14.92
N GLN A 252 -21.19 17.40 -15.37
CA GLN A 252 -20.34 17.70 -16.51
C GLN A 252 -21.11 17.62 -17.84
N ALA A 253 -20.84 18.57 -18.73
CA ALA A 253 -21.34 18.58 -20.10
C ALA A 253 -20.18 18.45 -21.11
N ALA A 254 -20.43 17.89 -22.29
CA ALA A 254 -19.45 17.90 -23.38
C ALA A 254 -19.21 19.34 -23.89
N ALA A 255 -17.95 19.72 -24.12
CA ALA A 255 -17.56 21.06 -24.55
C ALA A 255 -16.98 21.06 -25.99
N PRO A 256 -17.82 20.84 -27.05
CA PRO A 256 -17.33 20.66 -28.43
C PRO A 256 -16.58 21.88 -28.98
N ALA A 257 -16.98 23.10 -28.59
CA ALA A 257 -16.27 24.33 -28.96
C ALA A 257 -14.84 24.37 -28.37
N ALA A 258 -14.64 23.84 -27.16
CA ALA A 258 -13.31 23.72 -26.56
C ALA A 258 -12.46 22.67 -27.31
N VAL A 259 -13.04 21.52 -27.68
CA VAL A 259 -12.36 20.49 -28.50
C VAL A 259 -11.91 21.04 -29.85
N ALA A 260 -12.77 21.81 -30.53
CA ALA A 260 -12.43 22.43 -31.81
C ALA A 260 -11.27 23.45 -31.71
N ALA A 261 -11.13 24.10 -30.55
CA ALA A 261 -10.07 25.06 -30.24
C ALA A 261 -8.79 24.42 -29.62
N MET A 262 -8.79 23.12 -29.37
CA MET A 262 -7.59 22.39 -28.94
C MET A 262 -6.72 22.08 -30.17
N PRO A 263 -5.40 22.39 -30.17
CA PRO A 263 -4.46 21.81 -31.11
C PRO A 263 -4.17 20.32 -30.79
N GLY A 264 -3.45 19.64 -31.67
CA GLY A 264 -2.94 18.29 -31.40
C GLY A 264 -1.80 18.30 -30.39
N LEU A 265 -1.33 17.12 -29.96
CA LEU A 265 -0.04 17.00 -29.28
C LEU A 265 1.11 17.21 -30.29
N PRO A 266 2.21 17.89 -29.92
CA PRO A 266 3.29 18.29 -30.83
C PRO A 266 4.30 17.16 -31.10
N TYR A 267 3.83 15.92 -31.27
CA TYR A 267 4.67 14.74 -31.40
C TYR A 267 4.43 14.00 -32.72
N GLU A 268 5.51 13.57 -33.37
CA GLU A 268 5.45 12.79 -34.61
C GLU A 268 4.98 11.34 -34.40
N ASN A 269 4.49 10.71 -35.47
CA ASN A 269 4.10 9.30 -35.54
C ASN A 269 3.12 8.86 -34.44
N LEU A 270 2.12 9.71 -34.19
CA LEU A 270 1.22 9.60 -33.05
C LEU A 270 -0.24 9.37 -33.49
N ALA A 271 -0.85 8.27 -33.03
CA ALA A 271 -2.31 8.15 -33.03
C ALA A 271 -2.86 8.96 -31.85
N GLN A 272 -3.80 9.89 -32.07
CA GLN A 272 -4.33 10.74 -30.99
C GLN A 272 -5.81 11.11 -31.19
N THR A 273 -6.54 11.22 -30.09
CA THR A 273 -7.90 11.78 -30.02
C THR A 273 -8.00 12.80 -28.88
N ARG A 274 -9.03 13.64 -28.92
CA ARG A 274 -9.19 14.80 -28.01
C ARG A 274 -10.61 14.93 -27.51
N SER A 275 -10.74 15.24 -26.22
CA SER A 275 -12.00 15.44 -25.53
C SER A 275 -11.95 16.73 -24.70
N ALA A 276 -13.12 17.28 -24.39
CA ALA A 276 -13.25 18.35 -23.43
C ALA A 276 -14.61 18.24 -22.74
N LEU A 277 -14.57 18.32 -21.42
CA LEU A 277 -15.75 18.38 -20.55
C LEU A 277 -15.77 19.74 -19.86
N ARG A 278 -16.96 20.27 -19.59
CA ARG A 278 -17.18 21.48 -18.80
C ARG A 278 -17.92 21.11 -17.52
N SER A 279 -17.42 21.58 -16.38
CA SER A 279 -18.15 21.58 -15.11
C SER A 279 -18.62 23.00 -14.77
N GLY A 280 -19.86 23.13 -14.31
CA GLY A 280 -20.48 24.42 -14.00
C GLY A 280 -21.04 25.20 -15.21
N PRO A 281 -21.53 26.43 -14.99
CA PRO A 281 -22.23 27.22 -16.02
C PRO A 281 -21.35 27.60 -17.21
N GLU A 282 -21.96 27.69 -18.39
CA GLU A 282 -21.29 28.13 -19.62
C GLU A 282 -20.72 29.55 -19.49
N GLY A 283 -19.46 29.71 -19.89
CA GLY A 283 -18.70 30.95 -19.79
C GLY A 283 -18.17 31.27 -18.39
N GLN A 284 -18.44 30.44 -17.38
CA GLN A 284 -17.96 30.63 -15.99
C GLN A 284 -17.43 29.32 -15.36
N GLY A 285 -17.56 28.19 -16.06
CA GLY A 285 -17.16 26.88 -15.58
C GLY A 285 -15.67 26.59 -15.69
N VAL A 286 -15.31 25.35 -15.36
CA VAL A 286 -13.97 24.80 -15.56
C VAL A 286 -14.01 23.84 -16.74
N ILE A 287 -13.04 23.99 -17.65
CA ILE A 287 -12.81 23.05 -18.75
C ILE A 287 -11.80 22.00 -18.30
N GLU A 288 -12.17 20.73 -18.42
CA GLU A 288 -11.29 19.58 -18.39
C GLU A 288 -11.02 19.15 -19.85
N ALA A 289 -9.91 19.61 -20.42
CA ALA A 289 -9.46 19.25 -21.76
C ALA A 289 -8.54 18.02 -21.68
N GLU A 290 -8.78 17.01 -22.50
CA GLU A 290 -8.01 15.77 -22.51
C GLU A 290 -7.48 15.43 -23.91
N TRP A 291 -6.22 15.01 -23.96
CA TRP A 291 -5.59 14.35 -25.11
C TRP A 291 -5.31 12.90 -24.72
N LEU A 292 -5.78 11.97 -25.53
CA LEU A 292 -5.40 10.56 -25.46
C LEU A 292 -4.57 10.23 -26.68
N ALA A 293 -3.40 9.62 -26.47
CA ALA A 293 -2.47 9.36 -27.55
C ALA A 293 -1.69 8.06 -27.36
N ALA A 294 -1.26 7.47 -28.47
CA ALA A 294 -0.48 6.24 -28.51
C ALA A 294 0.66 6.36 -29.52
N ARG A 295 1.87 6.00 -29.07
CA ARG A 295 3.05 5.79 -29.92
C ARG A 295 3.69 4.45 -29.58
N GLY A 296 3.97 3.63 -30.58
CA GLY A 296 4.43 2.26 -30.39
C GLY A 296 3.44 1.47 -29.53
N ASP A 297 3.90 1.04 -28.36
CA ASP A 297 3.11 0.34 -27.34
C ASP A 297 2.80 1.22 -26.10
N TRP A 298 3.14 2.51 -26.14
CA TRP A 298 2.98 3.44 -25.02
C TRP A 298 1.73 4.30 -25.19
N ARG A 299 0.92 4.41 -24.13
CA ARG A 299 -0.21 5.36 -24.05
C ARG A 299 0.19 6.56 -23.21
N LEU A 300 -0.05 7.76 -23.75
CA LEU A 300 -0.03 9.03 -23.02
C LEU A 300 -1.47 9.56 -22.89
N GLN A 301 -1.87 9.88 -21.67
CA GLN A 301 -3.07 10.66 -21.35
C GLN A 301 -2.61 11.99 -20.76
N VAL A 302 -3.08 13.11 -21.32
CA VAL A 302 -2.87 14.46 -20.80
C VAL A 302 -4.23 15.04 -20.44
N GLN A 303 -4.43 15.49 -19.21
CA GLN A 303 -5.63 16.20 -18.77
C GLN A 303 -5.24 17.60 -18.28
N ALA A 304 -5.78 18.64 -18.91
CA ALA A 304 -5.59 20.04 -18.54
C ALA A 304 -6.89 20.63 -17.96
N SER A 305 -6.82 21.17 -16.75
CA SER A 305 -7.94 21.81 -16.06
C SER A 305 -7.70 23.32 -15.94
N TYR A 306 -8.65 24.14 -16.41
CA TYR A 306 -8.56 25.60 -16.40
C TYR A 306 -9.93 26.29 -16.42
N PRO A 307 -10.05 27.54 -15.92
CA PRO A 307 -11.28 28.33 -16.06
C PRO A 307 -11.62 28.60 -17.53
N GLU A 308 -12.89 28.43 -17.92
CA GLU A 308 -13.34 28.56 -19.33
C GLU A 308 -12.99 29.93 -19.93
N GLN A 309 -13.10 30.99 -19.12
CA GLN A 309 -12.77 32.38 -19.48
C GLN A 309 -11.30 32.56 -19.88
N SER A 310 -10.38 31.86 -19.22
CA SER A 310 -8.95 31.93 -19.48
C SER A 310 -8.49 30.96 -20.58
N GLY A 311 -9.43 30.31 -21.28
CA GLY A 311 -9.13 29.16 -22.14
C GLY A 311 -8.17 29.41 -23.29
N VAL A 312 -8.10 30.62 -23.85
CA VAL A 312 -7.13 30.97 -24.91
C VAL A 312 -5.70 30.94 -24.35
N GLU A 313 -5.48 31.60 -23.21
CA GLU A 313 -4.20 31.62 -22.51
C GLU A 313 -3.82 30.21 -22.03
N ALA A 314 -4.72 29.54 -21.32
CA ALA A 314 -4.48 28.20 -20.77
C ALA A 314 -4.11 27.15 -21.83
N ARG A 315 -4.74 27.18 -23.02
CA ARG A 315 -4.38 26.28 -24.13
C ARG A 315 -3.01 26.62 -24.73
N ARG A 316 -2.65 27.90 -24.85
CA ARG A 316 -1.30 28.32 -25.28
C ARG A 316 -0.24 27.82 -24.31
N GLU A 317 -0.43 28.06 -23.01
CA GLU A 317 0.53 27.66 -21.98
C GLU A 317 0.66 26.15 -21.84
N ALA A 318 -0.46 25.41 -21.94
CA ALA A 318 -0.42 23.94 -21.91
C ALA A 318 0.36 23.38 -23.11
N GLN A 319 0.23 23.98 -24.29
CA GLN A 319 1.02 23.60 -25.47
C GLN A 319 2.50 23.95 -25.35
N ALA A 320 2.85 25.08 -24.71
CA ALA A 320 4.24 25.40 -24.42
C ALA A 320 4.89 24.35 -23.48
N LEU A 321 4.18 23.90 -22.44
CA LEU A 321 4.64 22.79 -21.59
C LEU A 321 4.81 21.49 -22.39
N LEU A 322 3.81 21.12 -23.19
CA LEU A 322 3.82 19.88 -23.97
C LEU A 322 4.91 19.88 -25.07
N GLY A 323 5.22 21.04 -25.66
CA GLY A 323 6.34 21.20 -26.58
C GLY A 323 7.72 21.18 -25.91
N ALA A 324 7.79 21.47 -24.60
CA ALA A 324 9.03 21.38 -23.81
C ALA A 324 9.30 19.97 -23.25
N ILE A 325 8.34 19.05 -23.38
CA ILE A 325 8.51 17.62 -23.07
C ILE A 325 9.03 16.93 -24.33
N ALA A 326 10.18 16.28 -24.22
CA ALA A 326 10.63 15.37 -25.27
C ALA A 326 9.91 14.04 -25.09
N TRP A 327 9.30 13.56 -26.17
CA TRP A 327 8.90 12.17 -26.32
C TRP A 327 9.50 11.67 -27.62
N ASP A 328 10.51 10.82 -27.54
CA ASP A 328 11.27 10.24 -28.66
C ASP A 328 12.00 8.95 -28.23
N GLN A 329 12.29 8.05 -29.17
CA GLN A 329 13.07 6.83 -28.91
C GLN A 329 12.44 5.88 -27.87
N GLU A 330 11.12 5.65 -27.94
CA GLU A 330 10.46 4.70 -27.04
C GLU A 330 10.99 3.27 -27.21
N GLN A 331 11.19 2.56 -26.09
CA GLN A 331 11.77 1.22 -26.09
C GLN A 331 10.69 0.15 -26.28
N ARG A 332 11.05 -0.89 -27.04
CA ARG A 332 10.28 -2.12 -27.17
C ARG A 332 10.57 -3.03 -25.98
N LEU A 333 9.57 -3.23 -25.10
CA LEU A 333 9.75 -3.98 -23.85
C LEU A 333 9.42 -5.48 -23.93
N PHE A 334 9.17 -6.04 -25.11
CA PHE A 334 9.12 -7.50 -25.29
C PHE A 334 9.39 -7.93 -26.74
N ARG A 335 10.14 -9.03 -26.90
CA ARG A 335 10.60 -9.56 -28.20
C ARG A 335 9.53 -10.27 -29.02
N GLU A 336 8.77 -11.19 -28.42
CA GLU A 336 7.81 -12.04 -29.14
C GLU A 336 6.50 -12.19 -28.36
N ARG A 337 6.57 -12.73 -27.13
CA ARG A 337 5.41 -12.91 -26.24
C ARG A 337 5.26 -11.72 -25.29
N ALA A 338 4.02 -11.31 -25.03
CA ALA A 338 3.70 -10.28 -24.05
C ALA A 338 4.13 -10.73 -22.64
N MET A 339 4.55 -9.81 -21.76
CA MET A 339 4.98 -10.17 -20.41
C MET A 339 3.82 -10.75 -19.59
N SER A 340 2.59 -10.31 -19.86
CA SER A 340 1.37 -10.93 -19.32
C SER A 340 1.23 -12.42 -19.68
N ASP A 341 1.46 -12.80 -20.95
CA ASP A 341 1.44 -14.20 -21.39
C ASP A 341 2.60 -15.03 -20.80
N GLN A 342 3.75 -14.40 -20.57
CA GLN A 342 4.92 -15.04 -19.97
C GLN A 342 4.68 -15.28 -18.47
N ALA A 343 4.19 -14.28 -17.74
CA ALA A 343 3.77 -14.40 -16.34
C ALA A 343 2.68 -15.45 -16.15
N GLY A 344 1.65 -15.48 -17.01
CA GLY A 344 0.59 -16.49 -16.94
C GLY A 344 1.10 -17.94 -17.12
N ALA A 345 2.15 -18.15 -17.92
CA ALA A 345 2.78 -19.46 -18.05
C ALA A 345 3.62 -19.83 -16.82
N ILE A 346 4.37 -18.88 -16.26
CA ILE A 346 5.15 -19.07 -15.02
C ILE A 346 4.21 -19.40 -13.84
N ASP A 347 3.11 -18.66 -13.71
CA ASP A 347 2.14 -18.82 -12.63
C ASP A 347 1.40 -20.18 -12.73
N ALA A 348 1.22 -20.72 -13.94
CA ALA A 348 0.64 -22.05 -14.14
C ALA A 348 1.55 -23.16 -13.59
N GLU A 349 2.84 -23.16 -13.96
CA GLU A 349 3.84 -24.12 -13.44
C GLU A 349 4.06 -23.94 -11.92
N TRP A 350 4.05 -22.70 -11.43
CA TRP A 350 4.14 -22.37 -10.02
C TRP A 350 2.95 -22.90 -9.19
N ALA A 351 1.73 -22.79 -9.72
CA ALA A 351 0.52 -23.25 -9.04
C ALA A 351 0.32 -24.78 -9.12
N MET A 352 0.79 -25.43 -10.19
CA MET A 352 0.64 -26.87 -10.41
C MET A 352 1.75 -27.69 -9.72
N ALA A 353 1.60 -27.87 -8.41
CA ALA A 353 2.30 -28.90 -7.63
C ALA A 353 3.85 -28.81 -7.57
N GLY A 354 4.44 -27.66 -7.89
CA GLY A 354 5.81 -27.35 -7.52
C GLY A 354 6.90 -27.91 -8.45
N ASP A 355 6.67 -27.93 -9.78
CA ASP A 355 7.80 -27.96 -10.72
C ASP A 355 8.45 -26.57 -10.78
N TRP A 356 9.15 -26.25 -9.69
CA TRP A 356 9.88 -24.99 -9.55
C TRP A 356 10.93 -24.82 -10.66
N GLN A 357 11.48 -25.92 -11.19
CA GLN A 357 12.49 -25.86 -12.24
C GLN A 357 11.87 -25.43 -13.57
N ALA A 358 10.72 -25.99 -13.97
CA ALA A 358 9.98 -25.55 -15.16
C ALA A 358 9.61 -24.06 -15.06
N ALA A 359 9.06 -23.64 -13.90
CA ALA A 359 8.75 -22.23 -13.63
C ALA A 359 10.00 -21.33 -13.71
N ALA A 360 11.16 -21.80 -13.22
CA ALA A 360 12.41 -21.05 -13.28
C ALA A 360 13.03 -20.96 -14.67
N GLU A 361 12.91 -21.99 -15.52
CA GLU A 361 13.35 -21.90 -16.92
C GLU A 361 12.49 -20.90 -17.72
N LEU A 362 11.16 -20.91 -17.50
CA LEU A 362 10.27 -19.88 -18.05
C LEU A 362 10.64 -18.48 -17.53
N ALA A 363 10.91 -18.34 -16.23
CA ALA A 363 11.29 -17.06 -15.65
C ALA A 363 12.63 -16.53 -16.18
N ARG A 364 13.61 -17.43 -16.40
CA ARG A 364 14.90 -17.11 -17.03
C ARG A 364 14.75 -16.68 -18.48
N ALA A 365 13.87 -17.33 -19.24
CA ALA A 365 13.57 -16.97 -20.63
C ALA A 365 12.88 -15.59 -20.74
N ALA A 366 12.07 -15.22 -19.74
CA ALA A 366 11.35 -13.95 -19.66
C ALA A 366 12.20 -12.78 -19.16
N LEU A 367 13.26 -13.03 -18.40
CA LEU A 367 14.10 -11.99 -17.78
C LEU A 367 14.62 -10.90 -18.76
N PRO A 368 15.02 -11.21 -20.01
CA PRO A 368 15.45 -10.18 -20.97
C PRO A 368 14.32 -9.24 -21.45
N ASP A 369 13.05 -9.61 -21.27
CA ASP A 369 11.90 -8.74 -21.55
C ASP A 369 11.40 -8.00 -20.29
N ALA A 370 11.98 -8.26 -19.11
CA ALA A 370 11.60 -7.60 -17.85
C ALA A 370 12.24 -6.22 -17.73
N ALA A 371 11.41 -5.22 -17.43
CA ALA A 371 11.83 -3.83 -17.27
C ALA A 371 11.33 -3.24 -15.93
N PHE A 372 10.14 -3.63 -15.49
CA PHE A 372 9.52 -3.05 -14.30
C PHE A 372 9.99 -3.77 -13.01
N PRO A 373 10.08 -3.06 -11.87
CA PRO A 373 10.62 -3.65 -10.64
C PRO A 373 9.79 -4.85 -10.17
N GLN A 374 8.46 -4.86 -10.32
CA GLN A 374 7.65 -6.04 -10.00
C GLN A 374 8.03 -7.26 -10.85
N GLU A 375 8.38 -7.08 -12.12
CA GLU A 375 8.74 -8.18 -13.03
C GLU A 375 10.06 -8.81 -12.61
N ILE A 376 11.08 -7.96 -12.45
CA ILE A 376 12.41 -8.36 -11.98
C ILE A 376 12.27 -9.09 -10.64
N ALA A 377 11.46 -8.56 -9.72
CA ALA A 377 11.24 -9.12 -8.41
C ALA A 377 10.56 -10.51 -8.45
N ARG A 378 9.49 -10.67 -9.25
CA ARG A 378 8.79 -11.95 -9.44
C ARG A 378 9.70 -12.99 -10.09
N LEU A 379 10.34 -12.67 -11.21
CA LEU A 379 11.19 -13.61 -11.96
C LEU A 379 12.37 -14.09 -11.12
N HIS A 380 13.04 -13.19 -10.39
CA HIS A 380 14.10 -13.56 -9.45
C HIS A 380 13.59 -14.38 -8.27
N THR A 381 12.41 -14.09 -7.73
CA THR A 381 11.81 -14.91 -6.67
C THR A 381 11.56 -16.36 -7.12
N VAL A 382 11.06 -16.55 -8.35
CA VAL A 382 10.81 -17.88 -8.93
C VAL A 382 12.12 -18.64 -9.14
N MET A 383 13.12 -18.02 -9.78
CA MET A 383 14.44 -18.64 -9.99
C MET A 383 15.15 -18.98 -8.66
N GLY A 384 15.10 -18.07 -7.68
CA GLY A 384 15.66 -18.30 -6.34
C GLY A 384 14.97 -19.43 -5.59
N THR A 385 13.66 -19.61 -5.81
CA THR A 385 12.88 -20.71 -5.22
C THR A 385 13.32 -22.05 -5.79
N ALA A 386 13.44 -22.18 -7.11
CA ALA A 386 13.98 -23.40 -7.72
C ALA A 386 15.41 -23.72 -7.26
N ALA A 387 16.25 -22.69 -7.10
CA ALA A 387 17.60 -22.85 -6.57
C ALA A 387 17.62 -23.31 -5.09
N HIS A 388 16.73 -22.78 -4.26
CA HIS A 388 16.58 -23.18 -2.87
C HIS A 388 16.16 -24.65 -2.72
N GLU A 389 15.17 -25.08 -3.50
CA GLU A 389 14.61 -26.45 -3.47
C GLU A 389 15.63 -27.52 -3.88
N ARG A 390 16.52 -27.20 -4.85
CA ARG A 390 17.65 -28.08 -5.21
C ARG A 390 18.88 -27.93 -4.30
N GLY A 391 18.80 -27.14 -3.22
CA GLY A 391 19.87 -26.93 -2.25
C GLY A 391 21.01 -26.00 -2.71
N ALA A 392 20.87 -25.29 -3.82
CA ALA A 392 21.85 -24.35 -4.36
C ALA A 392 21.76 -22.98 -3.65
N LEU A 393 22.08 -22.96 -2.34
CA LEU A 393 21.78 -21.82 -1.46
C LEU A 393 22.43 -20.50 -1.88
N ASP A 394 23.65 -20.50 -2.44
CA ASP A 394 24.33 -19.27 -2.89
C ASP A 394 23.71 -18.69 -4.17
N GLU A 395 23.26 -19.55 -5.09
CA GLU A 395 22.51 -19.13 -6.29
C GLU A 395 21.12 -18.60 -5.89
N ALA A 396 20.45 -19.31 -4.97
CA ALA A 396 19.17 -18.89 -4.40
C ALA A 396 19.27 -17.51 -3.74
N ARG A 397 20.30 -17.31 -2.92
CA ARG A 397 20.63 -16.01 -2.32
C ARG A 397 20.80 -14.92 -3.38
N GLY A 398 21.66 -15.14 -4.39
CA GLY A 398 21.92 -14.14 -5.43
C GLY A 398 20.63 -13.71 -6.15
N HIS A 399 19.70 -14.65 -6.37
CA HIS A 399 18.37 -14.34 -6.88
C HIS A 399 17.51 -13.55 -5.88
N TYR A 400 17.41 -13.98 -4.61
CA TYR A 400 16.60 -13.27 -3.61
C TYR A 400 17.12 -11.87 -3.28
N ASP A 401 18.43 -11.65 -3.25
CA ASP A 401 19.03 -10.33 -2.98
C ASP A 401 18.59 -9.32 -4.07
N ILE A 402 18.60 -9.73 -5.35
CA ILE A 402 18.09 -8.93 -6.48
C ILE A 402 16.56 -8.78 -6.38
N GLY A 403 15.85 -9.87 -6.09
CA GLY A 403 14.38 -9.87 -6.02
C GLY A 403 13.84 -8.94 -4.93
N LEU A 404 14.39 -9.04 -3.72
CA LEU A 404 14.02 -8.21 -2.57
C LEU A 404 14.42 -6.73 -2.74
N ALA A 405 15.52 -6.46 -3.46
CA ALA A 405 15.89 -5.10 -3.83
C ALA A 405 14.90 -4.49 -4.83
N ALA A 406 14.41 -5.26 -5.81
CA ALA A 406 13.39 -4.82 -6.76
C ALA A 406 12.00 -4.70 -6.13
N TRP A 407 11.62 -5.60 -5.20
CA TRP A 407 10.35 -5.54 -4.45
C TRP A 407 10.14 -4.21 -3.72
N ALA A 408 11.21 -3.57 -3.24
CA ALA A 408 11.16 -2.25 -2.61
C ALA A 408 10.65 -1.10 -3.52
N TYR A 409 10.54 -1.34 -4.83
CA TYR A 409 10.08 -0.39 -5.84
C TYR A 409 8.77 -0.82 -6.54
N ALA A 410 8.18 -1.96 -6.18
CA ALA A 410 7.00 -2.55 -6.86
C ALA A 410 5.65 -1.88 -6.47
N GLY A 411 5.66 -0.60 -6.11
CA GLY A 411 4.47 0.18 -5.75
C GLY A 411 3.70 -0.41 -4.56
N LYS A 412 2.36 -0.41 -4.65
CA LYS A 412 1.49 -1.13 -3.69
C LYS A 412 1.21 -2.58 -4.10
N ALA A 413 1.55 -2.98 -5.33
CA ALA A 413 1.19 -4.29 -5.89
C ALA A 413 1.81 -5.47 -5.15
N TYR A 414 2.95 -5.24 -4.46
CA TYR A 414 3.53 -6.28 -3.61
C TYR A 414 2.63 -6.66 -2.41
N HIS A 415 1.73 -5.80 -1.93
CA HIS A 415 0.85 -6.05 -0.76
C HIS A 415 -0.07 -7.27 -0.86
N ASP A 416 -0.39 -7.71 -2.08
CA ASP A 416 -1.22 -8.90 -2.32
C ASP A 416 -0.40 -10.10 -2.85
N GLU A 417 0.94 -10.03 -2.80
CA GLU A 417 1.84 -10.95 -3.50
C GLU A 417 2.45 -12.04 -2.59
N VAL A 418 2.07 -13.30 -2.85
CA VAL A 418 2.63 -14.50 -2.19
C VAL A 418 4.13 -14.69 -2.49
N LEU A 419 4.59 -14.23 -3.66
CA LEU A 419 6.01 -14.27 -4.01
C LEU A 419 6.87 -13.39 -3.09
N TYR A 420 6.42 -12.22 -2.66
CA TYR A 420 7.21 -11.41 -1.72
C TYR A 420 7.30 -12.05 -0.32
N GLU A 421 6.21 -12.67 0.17
CA GLU A 421 6.27 -13.51 1.37
C GLU A 421 7.35 -14.60 1.21
N THR A 422 7.29 -15.33 0.09
CA THR A 422 8.18 -16.46 -0.23
C THR A 422 9.65 -16.03 -0.31
N ALA A 423 9.91 -14.84 -0.87
CA ALA A 423 11.25 -14.27 -0.97
C ALA A 423 11.83 -13.93 0.42
N LEU A 424 11.05 -13.26 1.28
CA LEU A 424 11.48 -12.91 2.64
C LEU A 424 11.76 -14.17 3.48
N ASP A 425 10.86 -15.14 3.42
CA ASP A 425 10.93 -16.41 4.15
C ASP A 425 12.21 -17.20 3.83
N ARG A 426 12.41 -17.47 2.54
CA ARG A 426 13.52 -18.31 2.07
C ARG A 426 14.86 -17.57 2.15
N ALA A 427 14.89 -16.25 1.95
CA ALA A 427 16.10 -15.46 2.18
C ALA A 427 16.50 -15.48 3.68
N ALA A 428 15.54 -15.38 4.60
CA ALA A 428 15.80 -15.51 6.03
C ALA A 428 16.37 -16.90 6.36
N ASP A 429 15.80 -17.96 5.80
CA ASP A 429 16.30 -19.32 6.01
C ASP A 429 17.72 -19.54 5.48
N ILE A 430 18.03 -19.06 4.27
CA ILE A 430 19.39 -19.11 3.72
C ILE A 430 20.35 -18.33 4.61
N ALA A 431 19.96 -17.15 5.10
CA ALA A 431 20.78 -16.35 6.00
C ALA A 431 21.08 -17.09 7.32
N TYR A 432 20.09 -17.74 7.94
CA TYR A 432 20.32 -18.59 9.12
C TYR A 432 21.26 -19.77 8.82
N ARG A 433 21.02 -20.52 7.74
CA ARG A 433 21.86 -21.67 7.33
C ARG A 433 23.31 -21.27 7.02
N GLN A 434 23.55 -20.01 6.66
CA GLN A 434 24.86 -19.43 6.39
C GLN A 434 25.48 -18.67 7.59
N GLY A 435 24.85 -18.69 8.77
CA GLY A 435 25.35 -18.00 9.96
C GLY A 435 25.26 -16.46 9.92
N ARG A 436 24.44 -15.90 9.02
CA ARG A 436 24.23 -14.45 8.86
C ARG A 436 23.08 -13.98 9.76
N GLU A 437 23.24 -14.15 11.07
CA GLU A 437 22.15 -14.02 12.05
C GLU A 437 21.42 -12.67 12.01
N ASP A 438 22.14 -11.54 12.02
CA ASP A 438 21.54 -10.20 12.01
C ASP A 438 20.61 -9.98 10.79
N GLU A 439 21.06 -10.43 9.61
CA GLU A 439 20.30 -10.33 8.37
C GLU A 439 19.09 -11.28 8.39
N ALA A 440 19.28 -12.50 8.90
CA ALA A 440 18.22 -13.48 9.04
C ALA A 440 17.12 -13.00 10.01
N VAL A 441 17.50 -12.32 11.10
CA VAL A 441 16.58 -11.67 12.04
C VAL A 441 15.87 -10.48 11.39
N ALA A 442 16.57 -9.63 10.64
CA ALA A 442 15.98 -8.50 9.93
C ALA A 442 14.93 -8.95 8.87
N LEU A 443 15.26 -9.99 8.09
CA LEU A 443 14.35 -10.61 7.13
C LEU A 443 13.16 -11.28 7.84
N SER A 444 13.40 -11.97 8.96
CA SER A 444 12.33 -12.56 9.79
C SER A 444 11.37 -11.50 10.35
N LYS A 445 11.87 -10.35 10.81
CA LYS A 445 11.05 -9.23 11.28
C LYS A 445 10.16 -8.69 10.16
N ARG A 446 10.73 -8.42 8.97
CA ARG A 446 9.98 -8.03 7.77
C ARG A 446 8.91 -9.06 7.37
N TYR A 447 9.24 -10.36 7.45
CA TYR A 447 8.29 -11.45 7.20
C TYR A 447 7.10 -11.44 8.18
N ILE A 448 7.32 -11.20 9.47
CA ILE A 448 6.23 -11.13 10.46
C ILE A 448 5.40 -9.84 10.32
N GLU A 449 6.02 -8.71 9.96
CA GLU A 449 5.30 -7.48 9.59
C GLU A 449 4.40 -7.70 8.39
N TRP A 450 4.83 -8.56 7.46
CA TRP A 450 4.12 -8.89 6.24
C TRP A 450 2.94 -9.84 6.40
N THR A 451 3.17 -11.00 6.99
CA THR A 451 2.33 -12.20 6.79
C THR A 451 1.09 -12.29 7.67
N GLY A 452 0.93 -11.36 8.62
CA GLY A 452 0.11 -11.63 9.80
C GLY A 452 -0.87 -10.54 10.20
N ASP A 453 -2.16 -10.81 10.01
CA ASP A 453 -3.19 -10.26 10.89
C ASP A 453 -2.93 -10.80 12.31
N ARG A 454 -2.48 -9.91 13.19
CA ARG A 454 -2.18 -10.16 14.60
C ARG A 454 -2.82 -9.07 15.44
N ASP A 455 -3.22 -9.41 16.67
CA ASP A 455 -3.68 -8.40 17.61
C ASP A 455 -2.56 -7.37 17.86
N ARG A 456 -2.91 -6.08 17.87
CA ARG A 456 -1.97 -4.95 18.03
C ARG A 456 -1.14 -5.02 19.33
N ALA A 457 -1.56 -5.82 20.30
CA ALA A 457 -0.74 -6.14 21.47
C ALA A 457 0.55 -6.91 21.15
N TRP A 458 0.64 -7.61 20.02
CA TRP A 458 1.82 -8.37 19.61
C TRP A 458 2.78 -7.52 18.77
N ILE A 459 3.83 -7.06 19.42
CA ILE A 459 4.83 -6.11 18.89
C ILE A 459 6.15 -6.85 18.70
N LEU A 460 6.86 -6.61 17.59
CA LEU A 460 8.22 -7.13 17.42
C LEU A 460 9.16 -6.40 18.37
N ALA A 461 9.99 -7.15 19.09
CA ALA A 461 11.02 -6.54 19.92
C ALA A 461 12.09 -5.86 19.05
N GLU A 462 12.48 -4.63 19.36
CA GLU A 462 13.56 -3.95 18.66
C GLU A 462 14.90 -4.64 18.93
N ASP A 463 15.17 -4.95 20.20
CA ASP A 463 16.42 -5.51 20.73
C ASP A 463 16.57 -7.03 20.57
N ARG A 464 15.51 -7.76 20.21
CA ARG A 464 15.48 -9.23 20.24
C ARG A 464 14.80 -9.86 19.02
N PRO A 465 15.15 -11.11 18.66
CA PRO A 465 14.50 -11.87 17.59
C PRO A 465 13.22 -12.56 18.09
N GLU A 466 12.25 -11.77 18.57
CA GLU A 466 10.99 -12.29 19.12
C GLU A 466 9.79 -11.34 18.88
N LEU A 467 8.59 -11.91 18.91
CA LEU A 467 7.32 -11.21 18.99
C LEU A 467 6.82 -11.24 20.44
N ARG A 468 6.46 -10.09 21.02
CA ARG A 468 6.09 -9.95 22.44
C ARG A 468 4.67 -9.41 22.61
N SER A 469 3.87 -10.03 23.48
CA SER A 469 2.57 -9.48 23.90
C SER A 469 2.80 -8.36 24.92
N ALA A 470 2.39 -7.15 24.57
CA ALA A 470 2.35 -6.01 25.48
C ALA A 470 1.31 -6.19 26.61
N ARG A 471 0.37 -7.13 26.49
CA ARG A 471 -0.64 -7.43 27.52
C ARG A 471 -0.15 -8.44 28.55
N THR A 472 0.56 -9.48 28.13
CA THR A 472 0.89 -10.64 28.99
C THR A 472 2.39 -10.85 29.21
N GLY A 473 3.25 -10.12 28.50
CA GLY A 473 4.70 -10.31 28.53
C GLY A 473 5.20 -11.58 27.80
N GLN A 474 4.29 -12.42 27.31
CA GLN A 474 4.58 -13.65 26.58
C GLN A 474 5.45 -13.35 25.35
N ALA A 475 6.40 -14.24 25.05
CA ALA A 475 7.39 -14.05 23.99
C ALA A 475 7.46 -15.27 23.07
N LEU A 476 7.35 -15.01 21.77
CA LEU A 476 7.45 -16.01 20.70
C LEU A 476 8.73 -15.73 19.91
N PRO A 477 9.80 -16.53 20.07
CA PRO A 477 11.00 -16.40 19.25
C PRO A 477 10.66 -16.53 17.77
N LEU A 478 11.27 -15.71 16.91
CA LEU A 478 11.00 -15.74 15.46
C LEU A 478 11.49 -17.05 14.81
N ARG A 479 12.54 -17.65 15.37
CA ARG A 479 13.07 -18.95 14.98
C ARG A 479 13.50 -19.77 16.20
N ILE A 480 13.28 -21.09 16.15
CA ILE A 480 13.73 -22.06 17.16
C ILE A 480 14.32 -23.25 16.42
N GLY A 481 15.65 -23.31 16.28
CA GLY A 481 16.30 -24.31 15.43
C GLY A 481 15.87 -24.18 13.97
N ASP A 482 15.25 -25.23 13.42
CA ASP A 482 14.67 -25.22 12.06
C ASP A 482 13.25 -24.65 11.98
N PHE A 483 12.61 -24.38 13.13
CA PHE A 483 11.22 -23.90 13.19
C PHE A 483 11.11 -22.38 13.05
N ARG A 484 10.38 -21.89 12.05
CA ARG A 484 10.07 -20.46 11.83
C ARG A 484 8.66 -20.11 12.28
N LEU A 485 8.51 -18.99 13.00
CA LEU A 485 7.21 -18.43 13.38
C LEU A 485 6.46 -17.88 12.16
N LYS A 486 5.14 -18.09 12.11
CA LYS A 486 4.18 -17.45 11.19
C LYS A 486 2.90 -17.07 11.95
N PRO A 487 2.40 -15.82 11.90
CA PRO A 487 1.09 -15.47 12.43
C PRO A 487 -0.02 -15.97 11.50
N ILE A 488 -1.10 -16.51 12.07
CA ILE A 488 -2.25 -17.06 11.32
C ILE A 488 -3.61 -16.57 11.91
N GLY A 489 -3.58 -15.36 12.49
CA GLY A 489 -4.72 -14.65 13.04
C GLY A 489 -4.43 -14.01 14.42
N PRO A 490 -5.36 -13.19 14.94
CA PRO A 490 -5.11 -12.29 16.07
C PRO A 490 -4.48 -12.89 17.34
N LYS A 491 -4.78 -14.17 17.62
CA LYS A 491 -4.29 -14.97 18.75
C LYS A 491 -3.82 -16.37 18.35
N ARG A 492 -3.45 -16.55 17.08
CA ARG A 492 -3.05 -17.84 16.52
C ARG A 492 -1.76 -17.71 15.73
N PHE A 493 -0.82 -18.57 16.03
CA PHE A 493 0.50 -18.62 15.43
C PHE A 493 0.80 -20.06 15.00
N GLN A 494 1.83 -20.22 14.17
CA GLN A 494 2.31 -21.49 13.69
C GLN A 494 3.84 -21.47 13.70
N TYR A 495 4.45 -22.59 14.07
CA TYR A 495 5.86 -22.86 13.82
C TYR A 495 5.97 -23.89 12.71
N GLU A 496 6.76 -23.61 11.68
CA GLU A 496 6.98 -24.51 10.54
C GLU A 496 8.45 -24.95 10.50
N ASP A 497 8.69 -26.25 10.50
CA ASP A 497 10.01 -26.84 10.27
C ASP A 497 10.39 -26.65 8.79
N LEU A 498 11.39 -25.82 8.52
CA LEU A 498 11.83 -25.48 7.16
C LEU A 498 12.60 -26.61 6.45
N ARG A 499 12.77 -27.78 7.09
CA ARG A 499 13.37 -28.97 6.49
C ARG A 499 12.36 -30.06 6.17
N THR A 500 11.30 -30.19 6.98
CA THR A 500 10.29 -31.26 6.84
C THR A 500 8.90 -30.75 6.48
N GLY A 501 8.67 -29.43 6.51
CA GLY A 501 7.35 -28.83 6.38
C GLY A 501 6.42 -29.20 7.55
N THR A 502 6.93 -29.68 8.68
CA THR A 502 6.10 -30.06 9.84
C THR A 502 5.56 -28.81 10.52
N LEU A 503 4.24 -28.77 10.74
CA LEU A 503 3.55 -27.63 11.33
C LEU A 503 3.23 -27.88 12.81
N LEU A 504 3.54 -26.90 13.65
CA LEU A 504 3.12 -26.84 15.06
C LEU A 504 2.18 -25.64 15.21
N GLY A 505 0.96 -25.86 15.71
CA GLY A 505 -0.01 -24.78 15.92
C GLY A 505 0.11 -24.21 17.32
N LEU A 506 0.02 -22.89 17.48
CA LEU A 506 0.03 -22.23 18.77
C LEU A 506 -1.18 -21.29 18.90
N SER A 507 -2.05 -21.56 19.87
CA SER A 507 -3.13 -20.67 20.27
C SER A 507 -2.76 -20.00 21.58
N VAL A 508 -2.88 -18.67 21.68
CA VAL A 508 -2.55 -17.91 22.89
C VAL A 508 -3.76 -17.17 23.44
N GLU A 509 -3.68 -16.71 24.69
CA GLU A 509 -4.68 -15.83 25.32
C GLU A 509 -6.15 -16.32 25.15
N GLN A 510 -6.36 -17.64 25.22
CA GLN A 510 -7.66 -18.30 25.23
C GLN A 510 -8.28 -18.23 26.63
N LYS A 511 -9.61 -18.44 26.77
CA LYS A 511 -10.25 -18.45 28.10
C LYS A 511 -9.98 -19.78 28.81
N ALA A 512 -9.31 -19.75 29.97
CA ALA A 512 -8.93 -20.93 30.74
C ALA A 512 -10.08 -21.60 31.51
N GLY A 513 -11.23 -20.92 31.65
CA GLY A 513 -12.39 -21.35 32.45
C GLY A 513 -13.18 -22.57 31.94
N ILE A 514 -12.59 -23.42 31.09
CA ILE A 514 -13.10 -24.77 30.79
C ILE A 514 -12.25 -25.81 31.53
N GLY A 515 -12.91 -26.71 32.25
CA GLY A 515 -12.28 -27.81 32.96
C GLY A 515 -11.70 -28.87 32.01
N ASP A 516 -10.83 -29.73 32.55
CA ASP A 516 -9.98 -30.62 31.75
C ASP A 516 -10.77 -31.61 30.88
N GLU A 517 -11.87 -32.17 31.39
CA GLU A 517 -12.75 -33.07 30.62
C GLU A 517 -13.35 -32.37 29.37
N ALA A 518 -13.82 -31.13 29.53
CA ALA A 518 -14.33 -30.33 28.42
C ALA A 518 -13.21 -29.89 27.45
N LEU A 519 -12.00 -29.62 27.98
CA LEU A 519 -10.82 -29.33 27.16
C LEU A 519 -10.42 -30.55 26.34
N GLU A 520 -10.35 -31.75 26.93
CA GLU A 520 -10.04 -33.00 26.25
C GLU A 520 -11.08 -33.30 25.15
N GLY A 521 -12.38 -33.18 25.47
CA GLY A 521 -13.44 -33.33 24.47
C GLY A 521 -13.33 -32.37 23.30
N SER A 522 -12.85 -31.13 23.55
CA SER A 522 -12.58 -30.15 22.49
C SER A 522 -11.36 -30.52 21.63
N MET A 523 -10.31 -31.09 22.23
CA MET A 523 -9.11 -31.55 21.51
C MET A 523 -9.40 -32.80 20.66
N ARG A 524 -10.17 -33.75 21.19
CA ARG A 524 -10.65 -34.93 20.46
C ARG A 524 -11.52 -34.52 19.27
N SER A 525 -12.44 -33.58 19.47
CA SER A 525 -13.26 -33.03 18.38
C SER A 525 -12.43 -32.27 17.35
N PHE A 526 -11.43 -31.48 17.77
CA PHE A 526 -10.49 -30.85 16.82
C PHE A 526 -9.74 -31.87 15.96
N MET A 527 -9.19 -32.95 16.55
CA MET A 527 -8.48 -33.99 15.80
C MET A 527 -9.40 -34.69 14.80
N ARG A 528 -10.62 -35.06 15.23
CA ARG A 528 -11.62 -35.72 14.37
C ARG A 528 -12.12 -34.80 13.25
N ASP A 529 -12.56 -33.60 13.60
CA ASP A 529 -13.35 -32.72 12.73
C ASP A 529 -12.50 -31.77 11.86
N GLN A 530 -11.21 -31.58 12.19
CA GLN A 530 -10.29 -30.72 11.42
C GLN A 530 -9.10 -31.48 10.83
N LEU A 531 -8.67 -32.60 11.43
CA LEU A 531 -7.49 -33.36 10.95
C LEU A 531 -7.86 -34.72 10.33
N GLY A 532 -9.10 -35.20 10.50
CA GLY A 532 -9.51 -36.54 10.06
C GLY A 532 -8.89 -37.67 10.90
N LEU A 533 -8.50 -37.39 12.14
CA LEU A 533 -7.81 -38.31 13.05
C LEU A 533 -8.74 -38.77 14.17
N GLU A 534 -8.83 -40.09 14.37
CA GLU A 534 -9.46 -40.68 15.55
C GLU A 534 -8.44 -40.75 16.69
N ALA A 535 -8.79 -40.20 17.85
CA ALA A 535 -7.89 -40.12 19.01
C ALA A 535 -8.15 -41.26 20.01
N GLY A 536 -7.09 -42.03 20.31
CA GLY A 536 -7.08 -43.15 21.24
C GLY A 536 -6.82 -42.75 22.69
N GLY A 537 -5.92 -43.48 23.36
CA GLY A 537 -5.52 -43.20 24.74
C GLY A 537 -4.87 -41.83 24.89
N VAL A 538 -5.05 -41.19 26.06
CA VAL A 538 -4.37 -39.94 26.44
C VAL A 538 -3.43 -40.19 27.61
N GLN A 539 -2.19 -39.75 27.48
CA GLN A 539 -1.20 -39.72 28.56
C GLN A 539 -1.02 -38.27 29.04
N ALA A 540 -1.40 -38.00 30.29
CA ALA A 540 -1.15 -36.72 30.94
C ALA A 540 0.20 -36.73 31.67
N VAL A 541 1.02 -35.73 31.41
CA VAL A 541 2.36 -35.53 31.98
C VAL A 541 2.48 -34.10 32.51
N ALA A 542 3.16 -33.92 33.64
CA ALA A 542 3.47 -32.58 34.15
C ALA A 542 4.41 -31.83 33.19
N PHE A 543 4.17 -30.55 32.97
CA PHE A 543 5.05 -29.69 32.18
C PHE A 543 5.43 -28.46 33.01
N ALA A 544 6.73 -28.13 33.04
CA ALA A 544 7.25 -26.96 33.74
C ALA A 544 7.47 -25.83 32.71
N PRO A 545 6.52 -24.90 32.54
CA PRO A 545 6.63 -23.84 31.55
C PRO A 545 7.67 -22.80 32.00
N ARG A 546 8.48 -22.33 31.06
CA ARG A 546 9.45 -21.25 31.33
C ARG A 546 8.73 -19.92 31.45
N LEU A 547 8.71 -19.34 32.65
CA LEU A 547 8.35 -17.94 32.87
C LEU A 547 9.46 -17.03 32.30
N ARG A 548 9.05 -15.94 31.62
CA ARG A 548 10.00 -14.92 31.16
C ARG A 548 10.54 -14.09 32.33
N GLU A 549 11.82 -13.74 32.27
CA GLU A 549 12.42 -12.70 33.12
C GLU A 549 11.61 -11.39 33.02
N GLY A 550 11.18 -10.86 34.17
CA GLY A 550 10.34 -9.68 34.28
C GLY A 550 8.82 -9.90 34.13
N ALA A 551 8.35 -11.13 33.83
CA ALA A 551 6.91 -11.43 33.79
C ALA A 551 6.35 -11.76 35.19
N THR A 552 5.06 -11.45 35.40
CA THR A 552 4.35 -11.67 36.67
C THR A 552 3.26 -12.73 36.55
N GLY A 553 2.96 -13.40 37.67
CA GLY A 553 1.92 -14.43 37.79
C GLY A 553 2.44 -15.87 37.74
N SER A 554 1.70 -16.79 38.37
CA SER A 554 2.01 -18.22 38.37
C SER A 554 1.55 -18.89 37.07
N LEU A 555 2.42 -19.74 36.50
CA LEU A 555 2.13 -20.57 35.35
C LEU A 555 1.84 -22.00 35.78
N HIS A 556 0.79 -22.61 35.24
CA HIS A 556 0.47 -24.01 35.44
C HIS A 556 0.52 -24.75 34.11
N GLY A 557 1.52 -25.63 33.93
CA GLY A 557 1.75 -26.36 32.69
C GLY A 557 1.36 -27.84 32.75
N ARG A 558 0.76 -28.31 31.67
CA ARG A 558 0.39 -29.72 31.45
C ARG A 558 0.77 -30.12 30.02
N LYS A 559 1.18 -31.37 29.83
CA LYS A 559 1.42 -31.96 28.52
C LYS A 559 0.51 -33.17 28.36
N TRP A 560 -0.33 -33.18 27.33
CA TRP A 560 -1.16 -34.32 26.97
C TRP A 560 -0.68 -34.92 25.66
N VAL A 561 -0.48 -36.23 25.62
CA VAL A 561 -0.11 -36.98 24.41
C VAL A 561 -1.24 -37.95 24.08
N PHE A 562 -1.80 -37.84 22.89
CA PHE A 562 -2.81 -38.75 22.36
C PHE A 562 -2.17 -39.69 21.34
N GLU A 563 -2.47 -40.97 21.44
CA GLU A 563 -2.33 -41.89 20.30
C GLU A 563 -3.38 -41.52 19.25
N VAL A 564 -3.04 -41.54 17.96
CA VAL A 564 -4.01 -41.21 16.90
C VAL A 564 -3.91 -42.18 15.72
N ALA A 565 -5.02 -42.36 15.01
CA ALA A 565 -5.10 -43.15 13.79
C ALA A 565 -5.91 -42.40 12.71
N PRO A 566 -5.65 -42.63 11.41
CA PRO A 566 -6.51 -42.13 10.34
C PRO A 566 -7.93 -42.68 10.46
N ARG A 567 -8.93 -41.83 10.24
CA ARG A 567 -10.33 -42.25 10.21
C ARG A 567 -10.60 -43.19 9.04
N GLN A 568 -11.25 -44.33 9.31
CA GLN A 568 -11.64 -45.28 8.27
C GLN A 568 -12.75 -44.68 7.39
N GLY A 569 -12.49 -44.54 6.09
CA GLY A 569 -13.44 -44.02 5.10
C GLY A 569 -12.78 -43.15 4.03
N ASP A 570 -12.03 -42.12 4.44
CA ASP A 570 -11.52 -41.08 3.54
C ASP A 570 -10.02 -41.21 3.18
N GLY A 571 -9.26 -42.05 3.89
CA GLY A 571 -7.89 -42.43 3.54
C GLY A 571 -6.84 -41.30 3.55
N ARG A 572 -7.19 -40.09 3.98
CA ARG A 572 -6.33 -38.91 4.00
C ARG A 572 -6.40 -38.22 5.36
N ALA A 573 -5.25 -38.09 6.03
CA ALA A 573 -5.10 -37.15 7.14
C ALA A 573 -4.91 -35.72 6.58
N LEU A 574 -5.43 -34.72 7.28
CA LEU A 574 -5.20 -33.32 6.98
C LEU A 574 -4.11 -32.75 7.88
N ARG A 575 -3.26 -31.90 7.31
CA ARG A 575 -2.26 -31.08 8.03
C ARG A 575 -2.97 -30.08 8.96
N LEU A 576 -2.22 -29.48 9.89
CA LEU A 576 -2.77 -28.46 10.82
C LEU A 576 -3.33 -27.19 10.12
N ASP A 577 -3.01 -26.98 8.84
CA ASP A 577 -3.55 -25.92 7.99
C ASP A 577 -4.79 -26.35 7.16
N GLY A 578 -5.28 -27.58 7.37
CA GLY A 578 -6.45 -28.15 6.69
C GLY A 578 -6.18 -28.70 5.29
N LYS A 579 -4.92 -28.72 4.81
CA LYS A 579 -4.57 -29.29 3.50
C LYS A 579 -4.34 -30.80 3.58
N ALA A 580 -4.76 -31.51 2.54
CA ALA A 580 -4.49 -32.94 2.41
C ALA A 580 -3.00 -33.21 2.20
N GLU A 581 -2.45 -34.17 2.95
CA GLU A 581 -1.04 -34.51 2.87
C GLU A 581 -0.81 -35.53 1.74
N ASN A 582 -0.31 -35.06 0.60
CA ASN A 582 0.01 -35.93 -0.55
C ASN A 582 1.29 -36.72 -0.26
N GLY A 583 1.14 -37.96 0.24
CA GLY A 583 2.22 -38.95 0.31
C GLY A 583 3.00 -39.03 1.62
N ALA A 584 2.66 -38.24 2.64
CA ALA A 584 3.21 -38.44 3.99
C ALA A 584 2.43 -39.51 4.77
N LEU A 585 3.12 -40.20 5.67
CA LEU A 585 2.50 -41.09 6.64
C LEU A 585 1.77 -40.26 7.71
N ALA A 586 0.53 -40.63 8.02
CA ALA A 586 -0.22 -40.00 9.09
C ALA A 586 0.53 -40.07 10.43
N PRO A 587 0.40 -39.05 11.31
CA PRO A 587 1.10 -39.01 12.58
C PRO A 587 0.68 -40.19 13.47
N ALA A 588 1.62 -40.70 14.27
CA ALA A 588 1.34 -41.77 15.24
C ALA A 588 0.78 -41.24 16.57
N GLY A 589 0.98 -39.95 16.84
CA GLY A 589 0.41 -39.28 18.00
C GLY A 589 0.22 -37.79 17.78
N MET A 590 -0.53 -37.17 18.67
CA MET A 590 -0.72 -35.72 18.76
C MET A 590 -0.41 -35.27 20.18
N VAL A 591 0.39 -34.22 20.33
CA VAL A 591 0.77 -33.66 21.65
C VAL A 591 0.29 -32.23 21.81
N PHE A 592 -0.13 -31.90 23.02
CA PHE A 592 -0.62 -30.60 23.42
C PHE A 592 0.09 -30.16 24.70
N TRP A 593 0.86 -29.06 24.65
CA TRP A 593 1.35 -28.36 25.84
C TRP A 593 0.36 -27.24 26.17
N ILE A 594 -0.30 -27.37 27.31
CA ILE A 594 -1.34 -26.48 27.83
C ILE A 594 -0.73 -25.69 28.99
N VAL A 595 -0.75 -24.37 28.91
CA VAL A 595 -0.22 -23.50 29.96
C VAL A 595 -1.24 -22.44 30.35
N ASP A 596 -1.60 -22.41 31.63
CA ASP A 596 -2.56 -21.47 32.19
C ASP A 596 -1.85 -20.39 33.03
N ARG A 597 -2.26 -19.13 32.80
CA ARG A 597 -1.89 -17.91 33.53
C ARG A 597 -3.18 -17.20 33.95
N GLY A 598 -3.65 -17.49 35.17
CA GLY A 598 -4.97 -17.02 35.64
C GLY A 598 -6.08 -17.49 34.69
N ASP A 599 -6.96 -16.58 34.26
CA ASP A 599 -8.06 -16.87 33.32
C ASP A 599 -7.62 -17.04 31.86
N SER A 600 -6.32 -16.96 31.56
CA SER A 600 -5.75 -17.06 30.22
C SER A 600 -5.03 -18.39 29.99
N ARG A 601 -5.31 -19.06 28.86
CA ARG A 601 -4.74 -20.35 28.43
C ARG A 601 -3.99 -20.20 27.11
N SER A 602 -2.80 -20.78 27.04
CA SER A 602 -2.01 -20.95 25.81
C SER A 602 -1.84 -22.45 25.51
N ILE A 603 -1.93 -22.85 24.25
CA ILE A 603 -1.87 -24.25 23.80
C ILE A 603 -0.97 -24.34 22.57
N LEU A 604 0.19 -25.00 22.71
CA LEU A 604 1.00 -25.49 21.59
C LEU A 604 0.53 -26.91 21.25
N ARG A 605 0.30 -27.19 19.97
CA ARG A 605 -0.16 -28.49 19.45
C ARG A 605 0.74 -28.95 18.31
N ALA A 606 1.12 -30.23 18.31
CA ALA A 606 2.03 -30.80 17.32
C ALA A 606 1.72 -32.26 16.97
N PRO A 607 1.96 -32.68 15.72
CA PRO A 607 2.02 -34.10 15.34
C PRO A 607 3.30 -34.76 15.86
N LEU A 608 3.23 -36.05 16.19
CA LEU A 608 4.37 -36.88 16.58
C LEU A 608 4.61 -37.99 15.54
N ALA A 609 5.88 -38.17 15.17
CA ALA A 609 6.31 -39.25 14.28
C ALA A 609 6.56 -40.55 15.06
N ALA A 610 6.35 -41.68 14.38
CA ALA A 610 6.50 -43.03 14.95
C ALA A 610 7.96 -43.40 15.26
N ASP A 611 8.92 -42.81 14.54
CA ASP A 611 10.36 -43.08 14.64
C ASP A 611 11.07 -42.27 15.75
N GLY A 612 10.34 -41.37 16.42
CA GLY A 612 10.82 -40.61 17.59
C GLY A 612 11.81 -39.47 17.28
N GLY A 613 12.58 -39.55 16.19
CA GLY A 613 13.68 -38.61 15.87
C GLY A 613 13.24 -37.16 15.70
N GLY A 614 12.04 -36.93 15.13
CA GLY A 614 11.47 -35.58 15.01
C GLY A 614 11.00 -35.00 16.35
N ASN A 615 10.55 -35.85 17.28
CA ASN A 615 9.77 -35.44 18.45
C ASN A 615 10.61 -34.61 19.45
N ALA A 616 11.92 -34.88 19.55
CA ALA A 616 12.83 -34.10 20.40
C ALA A 616 12.99 -32.64 19.95
N ARG A 617 12.95 -32.36 18.63
CA ARG A 617 13.01 -30.99 18.10
C ARG A 617 11.71 -30.22 18.40
N ILE A 618 10.58 -30.91 18.45
CA ILE A 618 9.29 -30.33 18.83
C ILE A 618 9.26 -29.96 20.33
N GLU A 619 9.80 -30.82 21.21
CA GLU A 619 9.96 -30.50 22.64
C GLU A 619 10.83 -29.25 22.87
N GLN A 620 11.89 -29.07 22.06
CA GLN A 620 12.72 -27.85 22.13
C GLN A 620 11.91 -26.59 21.83
N VAL A 621 10.93 -26.63 20.93
CA VAL A 621 10.00 -25.51 20.71
C VAL A 621 9.19 -25.21 21.97
N ALA A 622 8.56 -26.21 22.57
CA ALA A 622 7.77 -26.04 23.79
C ALA A 622 8.58 -25.45 24.97
N GLN A 623 9.86 -25.82 25.09
CA GLN A 623 10.79 -25.35 26.12
C GLN A 623 11.39 -23.96 25.82
N ALA A 624 11.56 -23.60 24.54
CA ALA A 624 12.08 -22.29 24.13
C ALA A 624 11.03 -21.17 24.22
N LEU A 625 9.74 -21.50 24.13
CA LEU A 625 8.65 -20.54 24.37
C LEU A 625 8.71 -19.97 25.80
N ALA A 626 8.68 -18.64 25.90
CA ALA A 626 8.50 -17.93 27.17
C ALA A 626 7.00 -17.67 27.34
N TRP A 627 6.36 -18.53 28.13
CA TRP A 627 4.90 -18.63 28.28
C TRP A 627 4.30 -17.46 29.05
#